data_AF-A0A453Q031-F1
#
_entry.id   AF-A0A453Q031-F1
#
_cell.length_a   1.000
_cell.length_b   1.000
_cell.length_c   1.000
_cell.angle_alpha   90.00
_cell.angle_beta   90.00
_cell.angle_gamma   90.00
#
_symmetry.space_group_name_H-M   'P 1'
#
loop_
_entity.id
_entity.type
_entity.pdbx_description
1 polymer ?
#
loop_
_entity_poly.entity_id
_entity_poly.type
_entity_poly.pdbx_seq_one_letter_code
_entity_poly.pdbx_strand_id
1 'polypeptide(L)'
;ATLYGEILYMAGQLGLDPPTMKLCLGGATAQLDLALRNSEAVANAFKSSIFSSAIHFLVYCSAHLTSTEKEAVEQKLQNSYIAHLDSARSGSYPTILYVLAPDLPKGACVEIKPTLYVPTDGYNDNDDDGDITREPEAGGSKPSSSKVPSEWSAQYSGLHDSCCLANTVAGKICSAVVSVTNDIASKICPSTEHLHPSKEHLKAIARFCAFQLAKTLTDNSFTWDDVTMLRFYYSVERAVAADVVSRAFSEAFAELGAADGSLRIDGAPVFNLIPVSGSGRSASMDDVVTCELLASKA
;
A
#
# COMPACT_ATOMS: atom_id res chain seq x y z
N ALA A 1 -5.03 18.81 1.31
CA ALA A 1 -4.68 17.78 0.31
C ALA A 1 -3.88 18.46 -0.79
N THR A 2 -3.00 17.73 -1.47
CA THR A 2 -2.13 18.26 -2.52
C THR A 2 -2.25 17.37 -3.75
N LEU A 3 -2.64 17.94 -4.88
CA LEU A 3 -2.62 17.27 -6.18
C LEU A 3 -1.24 17.46 -6.82
N TYR A 4 -0.57 16.38 -7.16
CA TYR A 4 0.70 16.39 -7.89
C TYR A 4 0.66 15.35 -9.00
N GLY A 5 0.85 15.79 -10.25
CA GLY A 5 0.48 14.99 -11.41
C GLY A 5 -1.01 14.60 -11.33
N GLU A 6 -1.29 13.31 -11.48
CA GLU A 6 -2.64 12.73 -11.40
C GLU A 6 -2.94 12.11 -10.04
N ILE A 7 -2.17 12.46 -8.99
CA ILE A 7 -2.30 11.85 -7.67
C ILE A 7 -2.65 12.92 -6.62
N LEU A 8 -3.80 12.73 -5.97
CA LEU A 8 -4.23 13.54 -4.85
C LEU A 8 -3.77 12.90 -3.54
N TYR A 9 -2.76 13.51 -2.93
CA TYR A 9 -2.26 13.15 -1.60
C TYR A 9 -3.05 13.88 -0.53
N MET A 10 -3.87 13.13 0.22
CA MET A 10 -4.64 13.70 1.32
C MET A 10 -3.84 13.69 2.62
N ALA A 11 -4.14 14.65 3.49
CA ALA A 11 -3.69 14.62 4.87
C ALA A 11 -4.48 13.56 5.64
N GLY A 12 -3.92 13.06 6.74
CA GLY A 12 -4.64 12.20 7.67
C GLY A 12 -5.93 12.86 8.17
N GLN A 13 -7.03 12.15 8.07
CA GLN A 13 -8.35 12.57 8.49
C GLN A 13 -8.72 11.82 9.76
N LEU A 14 -9.10 12.62 10.76
CA LEU A 14 -9.68 12.16 12.01
C LEU A 14 -11.21 12.31 11.96
N GLY A 15 -11.91 11.61 12.85
CA GLY A 15 -13.34 11.79 13.09
C GLY A 15 -13.66 13.09 13.83
N LEU A 16 -13.22 14.23 13.28
CA LEU A 16 -13.47 15.56 13.83
C LEU A 16 -14.73 16.15 13.21
N ASP A 17 -15.60 16.69 14.05
CA ASP A 17 -16.69 17.53 13.60
C ASP A 17 -16.13 18.87 13.10
N PRO A 18 -16.27 19.24 11.80
CA PRO A 18 -15.61 20.42 11.25
C PRO A 18 -15.99 21.75 11.94
N PRO A 19 -17.26 22.00 12.32
CA PRO A 19 -17.62 23.22 13.06
C PRO A 19 -16.98 23.34 14.44
N THR A 20 -16.92 22.24 15.21
CA THR A 20 -16.43 22.28 16.60
C THR A 20 -14.97 21.88 16.77
N MET A 21 -14.38 21.22 15.77
CA MET A 21 -13.03 20.64 15.79
C MET A 21 -12.78 19.66 16.95
N LYS A 22 -13.86 19.05 17.46
CA LYS A 22 -13.87 18.01 18.48
C LYS A 22 -14.05 16.64 17.85
N LEU A 23 -13.48 15.61 18.49
CA LEU A 23 -13.72 14.22 18.08
C LEU A 23 -15.19 13.88 18.30
N CYS A 24 -15.78 13.15 17.35
CA CYS A 24 -17.13 12.65 17.52
C CYS A 24 -17.21 11.59 18.61
N LEU A 25 -18.35 11.55 19.30
CA LEU A 25 -18.68 10.51 20.26
C LEU A 25 -19.02 9.20 19.53
N GLY A 26 -18.93 8.06 20.23
CA GLY A 26 -19.31 6.75 19.68
C GLY A 26 -18.15 5.80 19.34
N GLY A 27 -16.92 6.14 19.75
CA GLY A 27 -15.76 5.25 19.64
C GLY A 27 -15.18 5.14 18.24
N ALA A 28 -14.40 4.08 18.00
CA ALA A 28 -13.55 3.94 16.81
C ALA A 28 -14.32 3.93 15.49
N THR A 29 -15.43 3.21 15.41
CA THR A 29 -16.23 3.08 14.17
C THR A 29 -16.96 4.38 13.82
N ALA A 30 -17.44 5.14 14.81
CA ALA A 30 -18.02 6.46 14.60
C ALA A 30 -16.96 7.47 14.12
N GLN A 31 -15.76 7.42 14.70
CA GLN A 31 -14.64 8.25 14.26
C GLN A 31 -14.20 7.92 12.84
N LEU A 32 -14.11 6.63 12.48
CA LEU A 32 -13.84 6.19 11.11
C LEU A 32 -14.90 6.71 10.13
N ASP A 33 -16.18 6.57 10.46
CA ASP A 33 -17.29 7.01 9.60
C ASP A 33 -17.25 8.52 9.32
N LEU A 34 -16.99 9.33 10.35
CA LEU A 34 -16.84 10.77 10.18
C LEU A 34 -15.54 11.12 9.44
N ALA A 35 -14.45 10.41 9.69
CA ALA A 35 -13.19 10.61 8.95
C ALA A 35 -13.36 10.31 7.45
N LEU A 36 -14.13 9.28 7.08
CA LEU A 36 -14.49 8.97 5.70
C LEU A 36 -15.32 10.09 5.08
N ARG A 37 -16.34 10.61 5.79
CA ARG A 37 -17.14 11.75 5.31
C ARG A 37 -16.31 13.02 5.13
N ASN A 38 -15.42 13.31 6.07
CA ASN A 38 -14.48 14.43 5.95
C ASN A 38 -13.54 14.23 4.75
N SER A 39 -13.05 13.01 4.55
CA SER A 39 -12.21 12.68 3.40
C SER A 39 -12.96 12.87 2.08
N GLU A 40 -14.21 12.43 2.01
CA GLU A 40 -15.06 12.58 0.84
C GLU A 40 -15.36 14.05 0.53
N ALA A 41 -15.64 14.87 1.55
CA ALA A 41 -15.81 16.30 1.37
C ALA A 41 -14.55 16.97 0.78
N VAL A 42 -13.36 16.54 1.22
CA VAL A 42 -12.09 17.02 0.64
C VAL A 42 -11.90 16.51 -0.79
N ALA A 43 -12.20 15.24 -1.08
CA ALA A 43 -12.10 14.68 -2.43
C ALA A 43 -13.05 15.40 -3.42
N ASN A 44 -14.27 15.73 -2.98
CA ASN A 44 -15.26 16.45 -3.78
C ASN A 44 -14.78 17.85 -4.19
N ALA A 45 -13.96 18.52 -3.38
CA ALA A 45 -13.34 19.79 -3.77
C ALA A 45 -12.38 19.66 -4.98
N PHE A 46 -11.93 18.44 -5.28
CA PHE A 46 -11.14 18.09 -6.46
C PHE A 46 -11.96 17.36 -7.53
N LYS A 47 -13.30 17.42 -7.48
CA LYS A 47 -14.22 16.71 -8.39
C LYS A 47 -13.98 15.19 -8.44
N SER A 48 -13.57 14.62 -7.31
CA SER A 48 -13.26 13.21 -7.14
C SER A 48 -14.01 12.64 -5.94
N SER A 49 -14.01 11.32 -5.79
CA SER A 49 -14.60 10.64 -4.63
C SER A 49 -13.65 9.57 -4.10
N ILE A 50 -13.56 9.43 -2.77
CA ILE A 50 -12.76 8.38 -2.14
C ILE A 50 -13.30 6.99 -2.49
N PHE A 51 -14.58 6.86 -2.79
CA PHE A 51 -15.19 5.56 -3.08
C PHE A 51 -14.94 5.07 -4.51
N SER A 52 -14.61 5.96 -5.44
CA SER A 52 -14.38 5.62 -6.84
C SER A 52 -12.96 5.86 -7.35
N SER A 53 -12.20 6.74 -6.69
CA SER A 53 -10.87 7.16 -7.16
C SER A 53 -9.74 6.82 -6.21
N ALA A 54 -10.03 6.26 -5.02
CA ALA A 54 -8.98 5.88 -4.09
C ALA A 54 -8.14 4.73 -4.65
N ILE A 55 -6.83 4.91 -4.62
CA ILE A 55 -5.84 3.89 -4.99
C ILE A 55 -5.23 3.20 -3.76
N HIS A 56 -5.15 3.93 -2.65
CA HIS A 56 -4.55 3.48 -1.41
C HIS A 56 -5.20 4.11 -0.17
N PHE A 57 -5.31 3.34 0.91
CA PHE A 57 -5.59 3.79 2.26
C PHE A 57 -4.48 3.40 3.21
N LEU A 58 -3.94 4.40 3.90
CA LEU A 58 -3.17 4.19 5.12
C LEU A 58 -4.07 4.47 6.32
N VAL A 59 -4.28 3.48 7.16
CA VAL A 59 -5.16 3.54 8.34
C VAL A 59 -4.30 3.39 9.58
N TYR A 60 -4.23 4.44 10.39
CA TYR A 60 -3.61 4.34 11.70
C TYR A 60 -4.66 3.98 12.74
N CYS A 61 -4.35 2.97 13.55
CA CYS A 61 -5.14 2.55 14.69
C CYS A 61 -4.37 2.85 15.97
N SER A 62 -5.03 3.43 16.96
CA SER A 62 -4.43 3.62 18.29
C SER A 62 -4.19 2.27 18.98
N ALA A 63 -3.09 2.18 19.72
CA ALA A 63 -2.77 1.03 20.59
C ALA A 63 -3.79 0.83 21.72
N HIS A 64 -4.63 1.82 22.00
CA HIS A 64 -5.73 1.71 22.97
C HIS A 64 -6.93 0.91 22.47
N LEU A 65 -6.99 0.59 21.18
CA LEU A 65 -8.07 -0.24 20.64
C LEU A 65 -7.91 -1.71 21.03
N THR A 66 -9.01 -2.30 21.49
CA THR A 66 -9.14 -3.74 21.67
C THR A 66 -9.15 -4.48 20.32
N SER A 67 -8.91 -5.80 20.31
CA SER A 67 -8.99 -6.61 19.09
C SER A 67 -10.36 -6.47 18.40
N THR A 68 -11.44 -6.53 19.17
CA THR A 68 -12.81 -6.41 18.65
C THR A 68 -13.08 -5.04 18.03
N GLU A 69 -12.53 -3.96 18.60
CA GLU A 69 -12.66 -2.62 18.00
C GLU A 69 -11.85 -2.51 16.70
N LYS A 70 -10.65 -3.10 16.64
CA LYS A 70 -9.84 -3.16 15.42
C LYS A 70 -10.58 -3.91 14.30
N GLU A 71 -11.14 -5.08 14.61
CA GLU A 71 -11.96 -5.86 13.69
C GLU A 71 -13.20 -5.08 13.22
N ALA A 72 -13.87 -4.36 14.13
CA ALA A 72 -15.03 -3.54 13.79
C ALA A 72 -14.65 -2.35 12.87
N VAL A 73 -13.48 -1.75 13.06
CA VAL A 73 -12.93 -0.70 12.17
C VAL A 73 -12.67 -1.27 10.77
N GLU A 74 -12.02 -2.42 10.67
CA GLU A 74 -11.76 -3.09 9.39
C GLU A 74 -13.05 -3.45 8.66
N GLN A 75 -13.99 -4.11 9.34
CA GLN A 75 -15.28 -4.47 8.77
C GLN A 75 -16.07 -3.24 8.33
N LYS A 76 -16.06 -2.16 9.13
CA LYS A 76 -16.75 -0.91 8.78
C LYS A 76 -16.14 -0.28 7.53
N LEU A 77 -14.81 -0.23 7.39
CA LEU A 77 -14.16 0.29 6.19
C LEU A 77 -14.50 -0.55 4.95
N GLN A 78 -14.40 -1.88 5.07
CA GLN A 78 -14.75 -2.80 3.98
C GLN A 78 -16.22 -2.64 3.56
N ASN A 79 -17.15 -2.64 4.52
CA ASN A 79 -18.58 -2.48 4.26
C ASN A 79 -18.90 -1.11 3.64
N SER A 80 -18.25 -0.05 4.10
CA SER A 80 -18.39 1.28 3.49
C SER A 80 -17.98 1.27 2.03
N TYR A 81 -16.87 0.62 1.67
CA TYR A 81 -16.47 0.49 0.25
C TYR A 81 -17.44 -0.38 -0.55
N ILE A 82 -17.81 -1.55 -0.03
CA ILE A 82 -18.74 -2.48 -0.69
C ILE A 82 -20.09 -1.81 -0.97
N ALA A 83 -20.62 -1.04 -0.02
CA ALA A 83 -21.89 -0.33 -0.19
C ALA A 83 -21.86 0.75 -1.29
N HIS A 84 -20.68 1.26 -1.63
CA HIS A 84 -20.51 2.29 -2.68
C HIS A 84 -19.96 1.71 -4.00
N LEU A 85 -19.70 0.40 -4.06
CA LEU A 85 -19.38 -0.26 -5.31
C LEU A 85 -20.68 -0.49 -6.09
N ASP A 86 -20.93 0.38 -7.07
CA ASP A 86 -21.95 0.11 -8.08
C ASP A 86 -21.67 -1.23 -8.75
N SER A 87 -22.66 -2.11 -8.82
CA SER A 87 -22.56 -3.44 -9.46
C SER A 87 -22.15 -3.42 -10.93
N ALA A 88 -22.15 -2.23 -11.55
CA ALA A 88 -21.72 -1.99 -12.93
C ALA A 88 -20.22 -1.67 -13.07
N ARG A 89 -19.51 -1.32 -11.99
CA ARG A 89 -18.07 -1.04 -12.02
C ARG A 89 -17.32 -2.26 -11.51
N SER A 90 -16.62 -2.96 -12.42
CA SER A 90 -15.51 -3.88 -12.08
C SER A 90 -14.29 -3.11 -11.52
N GLY A 91 -14.53 -2.17 -10.61
CA GLY A 91 -13.49 -1.36 -9.99
C GLY A 91 -12.61 -2.22 -9.09
N SER A 92 -11.31 -1.99 -9.15
CA SER A 92 -10.35 -2.57 -8.23
C SER A 92 -10.47 -1.90 -6.86
N TYR A 93 -10.46 -2.71 -5.80
CA TYR A 93 -10.44 -2.19 -4.43
C TYR A 93 -9.13 -1.45 -4.16
N PRO A 94 -9.15 -0.32 -3.42
CA PRO A 94 -7.92 0.33 -3.01
C PRO A 94 -7.07 -0.62 -2.18
N THR A 95 -5.75 -0.49 -2.31
CA THR A 95 -4.84 -1.15 -1.36
C THR A 95 -5.06 -0.55 0.04
N ILE A 96 -5.05 -1.38 1.09
CA ILE A 96 -5.22 -0.92 2.47
C ILE A 96 -4.04 -1.39 3.30
N LEU A 97 -3.45 -0.46 4.05
CA LEU A 97 -2.39 -0.69 5.01
C LEU A 97 -2.86 -0.16 6.38
N TYR A 98 -2.86 -1.04 7.38
CA TYR A 98 -3.08 -0.68 8.77
C TYR A 98 -1.74 -0.53 9.49
N VAL A 99 -1.63 0.49 10.33
CA VAL A 99 -0.46 0.75 11.18
C VAL A 99 -0.90 1.01 12.61
N LEU A 100 -0.27 0.31 13.55
CA LEU A 100 -0.49 0.49 14.97
C LEU A 100 0.38 1.64 15.47
N ALA A 101 -0.28 2.72 15.90
CA ALA A 101 0.36 3.87 16.50
C ALA A 101 0.15 3.83 18.02
N PRO A 102 1.15 4.23 18.85
CA PRO A 102 0.97 4.34 20.29
C PRO A 102 -0.20 5.26 20.64
N ASP A 103 -0.25 6.41 19.99
CA ASP A 103 -1.28 7.43 20.14
C ASP A 103 -1.54 8.12 18.81
N LEU A 104 -2.75 8.64 18.65
CA LEU A 104 -3.13 9.50 17.52
C LEU A 104 -3.42 10.91 18.01
N PRO A 105 -3.31 11.93 17.13
CA PRO A 105 -3.59 13.30 17.52
C PRO A 105 -4.98 13.44 18.16
N LYS A 106 -5.07 14.26 19.22
CA LYS A 106 -6.29 14.46 20.03
C LYS A 106 -6.80 13.21 20.77
N GLY A 107 -6.01 12.14 20.85
CA GLY A 107 -6.45 10.89 21.48
C GLY A 107 -7.50 10.16 20.62
N ALA A 108 -7.44 10.34 19.31
CA ALA A 108 -8.33 9.64 18.39
C ALA A 108 -8.07 8.14 18.40
N CYS A 109 -9.10 7.38 18.05
CA CYS A 109 -9.05 5.93 17.89
C CYS A 109 -8.45 5.53 16.55
N VAL A 110 -8.83 6.26 15.49
CA VAL A 110 -8.48 5.95 14.09
C VAL A 110 -8.18 7.24 13.32
N GLU A 111 -7.17 7.17 12.45
CA GLU A 111 -6.86 8.17 11.43
C GLU A 111 -6.80 7.48 10.08
N ILE A 112 -7.44 8.04 9.06
CA ILE A 112 -7.34 7.52 7.68
C ILE A 112 -6.63 8.51 6.78
N LYS A 113 -5.78 8.02 5.91
CA LYS A 113 -5.04 8.83 4.94
C LYS A 113 -5.24 8.23 3.55
N PRO A 114 -6.28 8.70 2.82
CA PRO A 114 -6.52 8.27 1.46
C PRO A 114 -5.49 8.85 0.49
N THR A 115 -5.18 8.09 -0.55
CA THR A 115 -4.50 8.58 -1.76
C THR A 115 -5.38 8.25 -2.95
N LEU A 116 -5.64 9.24 -3.82
CA LEU A 116 -6.56 9.09 -4.95
C LEU A 116 -5.83 9.33 -6.26
N TYR A 117 -6.29 8.63 -7.30
CA TYR A 117 -5.97 8.97 -8.68
C TYR A 117 -7.03 9.93 -9.22
N VAL A 118 -6.60 11.11 -9.67
CA VAL A 118 -7.45 12.16 -10.24
C VAL A 118 -6.89 12.48 -11.62
N PRO A 119 -7.49 11.96 -12.71
CA PRO A 119 -7.05 12.22 -14.07
C PRO A 119 -7.01 13.73 -14.34
N THR A 120 -5.99 14.21 -15.05
CA THR A 120 -5.84 15.66 -15.25
C THR A 120 -6.93 16.24 -16.15
N ASP A 121 -7.53 15.47 -17.07
CA ASP A 121 -8.63 15.95 -17.91
C ASP A 121 -9.65 14.87 -18.33
N GLY A 122 -10.90 15.12 -17.93
CA GLY A 122 -12.09 14.82 -18.72
C GLY A 122 -12.88 16.11 -18.99
N TYR A 123 -12.20 17.26 -19.11
CA TYR A 123 -12.79 18.57 -19.46
C TYR A 123 -13.18 18.63 -20.96
N ASN A 124 -13.89 17.62 -21.45
CA ASN A 124 -14.78 17.81 -22.58
C ASN A 124 -16.15 18.14 -21.98
N ASP A 125 -16.45 19.44 -21.91
CA ASP A 125 -17.81 19.92 -22.15
C ASP A 125 -18.25 19.29 -23.48
N ASN A 126 -18.94 18.15 -23.43
CA ASN A 126 -19.89 17.69 -24.43
C ASN A 126 -20.60 16.48 -23.85
N ASP A 127 -21.86 16.70 -23.45
CA ASP A 127 -22.89 15.69 -23.66
C ASP A 127 -22.80 15.23 -25.12
N ASP A 128 -22.17 14.09 -25.41
CA ASP A 128 -22.43 13.38 -26.65
C ASP A 128 -22.33 11.87 -26.45
N ASP A 129 -23.45 11.24 -26.74
CA ASP A 129 -23.73 9.82 -26.68
C ASP A 129 -23.03 9.19 -27.91
N GLY A 130 -21.85 8.59 -27.69
CA GLY A 130 -21.00 8.13 -28.77
C GLY A 130 -20.30 6.80 -28.47
N ASP A 131 -20.91 5.71 -28.93
CA ASP A 131 -20.31 4.38 -29.09
C ASP A 131 -18.95 4.50 -29.83
N ILE A 132 -17.86 4.13 -29.15
CA ILE A 132 -16.54 3.98 -29.78
C ILE A 132 -16.06 2.55 -29.56
N THR A 133 -16.32 1.74 -30.57
CA THR A 133 -15.67 0.47 -30.87
C THR A 133 -14.14 0.66 -30.86
N ARG A 134 -13.46 -0.04 -29.95
CA ARG A 134 -12.00 -0.09 -29.88
C ARG A 134 -11.45 -1.04 -30.95
N GLU A 135 -10.76 -0.52 -31.95
CA GLU A 135 -9.89 -1.31 -32.82
C GLU A 135 -8.55 -1.63 -32.11
N PRO A 136 -7.94 -2.81 -32.35
CA PRO A 136 -6.66 -3.18 -31.76
C PRO A 136 -5.50 -2.66 -32.63
N GLU A 137 -4.80 -1.63 -32.18
CA GLU A 137 -3.53 -1.23 -32.80
C GLU A 137 -2.39 -2.18 -32.38
N ALA A 138 -1.87 -2.90 -33.37
CA ALA A 138 -0.65 -3.67 -33.30
C ALA A 138 0.56 -2.78 -33.65
N GLY A 139 1.63 -2.85 -32.87
CA GLY A 139 2.96 -2.40 -33.28
C GLY A 139 3.61 -1.35 -32.39
N GLY A 140 4.04 -1.76 -31.20
CA GLY A 140 4.96 -0.98 -30.35
C GLY A 140 5.96 -1.93 -29.69
N SER A 141 7.24 -1.64 -29.89
CA SER A 141 8.40 -2.40 -29.39
C SER A 141 8.24 -2.83 -27.93
N LYS A 142 8.38 -4.14 -27.64
CA LYS A 142 8.37 -4.67 -26.27
C LYS A 142 9.37 -3.88 -25.39
N PRO A 143 8.96 -3.32 -24.24
CA PRO A 143 9.92 -2.89 -23.24
C PRO A 143 10.75 -4.11 -22.83
N SER A 144 12.05 -3.93 -22.62
CA SER A 144 12.92 -5.02 -22.13
C SER A 144 12.31 -5.57 -20.85
N SER A 145 11.92 -6.85 -20.86
CA SER A 145 11.36 -7.49 -19.67
C SER A 145 12.41 -7.43 -18.57
N SER A 146 12.10 -6.73 -17.48
CA SER A 146 12.85 -6.87 -16.24
C SER A 146 12.80 -8.35 -15.87
N LYS A 147 13.95 -9.03 -15.92
CA LYS A 147 14.02 -10.46 -15.63
C LYS A 147 14.30 -10.58 -14.15
N VAL A 148 13.23 -10.77 -13.38
CA VAL A 148 13.34 -11.21 -11.99
C VAL A 148 14.27 -12.44 -11.93
N PRO A 149 15.21 -12.53 -10.97
CA PRO A 149 16.17 -13.64 -10.91
C PRO A 149 15.46 -14.99 -10.98
N SER A 150 15.91 -15.88 -11.87
CA SER A 150 15.29 -17.19 -12.08
C SER A 150 15.32 -18.06 -10.82
N GLU A 151 16.34 -17.90 -9.99
CA GLU A 151 16.49 -18.60 -8.70
C GLU A 151 15.44 -18.16 -7.68
N TRP A 152 15.18 -16.85 -7.55
CA TRP A 152 14.17 -16.33 -6.63
C TRP A 152 12.77 -16.72 -7.09
N SER A 153 12.53 -16.71 -8.40
CA SER A 153 11.27 -17.16 -8.99
C SER A 153 10.99 -18.63 -8.68
N ALA A 154 12.00 -19.50 -8.79
CA ALA A 154 11.87 -20.90 -8.42
C ALA A 154 11.63 -21.08 -6.90
N GLN A 155 12.27 -20.27 -6.06
CA GLN A 155 12.17 -20.37 -4.61
C GLN A 155 10.85 -19.86 -4.04
N TYR A 156 10.31 -18.76 -4.60
CA TYR A 156 9.18 -18.04 -4.02
C TYR A 156 7.86 -18.18 -4.79
N SER A 157 7.86 -18.76 -6.00
CA SER A 157 6.63 -18.96 -6.80
C SER A 157 5.54 -19.77 -6.10
N GLY A 158 5.90 -20.66 -5.16
CA GLY A 158 4.95 -21.43 -4.36
C GLY A 158 4.29 -20.64 -3.21
N LEU A 159 4.82 -19.45 -2.88
CA LEU A 159 4.23 -18.52 -1.92
C LEU A 159 3.33 -17.57 -2.71
N HIS A 160 2.09 -18.02 -2.91
CA HIS A 160 1.04 -17.39 -3.73
C HIS A 160 0.85 -15.87 -3.49
N ASP A 161 0.16 -15.21 -4.43
CA ASP A 161 -0.37 -13.83 -4.39
C ASP A 161 -1.08 -13.40 -3.08
N SER A 162 -1.39 -14.32 -2.16
CA SER A 162 -2.11 -13.99 -0.91
C SER A 162 -1.39 -12.95 -0.06
N CYS A 163 -0.06 -12.83 -0.18
CA CYS A 163 0.76 -11.85 0.56
C CYS A 163 0.78 -10.45 -0.08
N CYS A 164 0.45 -10.32 -1.37
CA CYS A 164 0.46 -9.06 -2.09
C CYS A 164 -0.96 -8.59 -2.42
N LEU A 165 -1.28 -7.33 -2.13
CA LEU A 165 -2.46 -6.66 -2.64
C LEU A 165 -2.00 -5.54 -3.57
N ALA A 166 -2.38 -5.61 -4.84
CA ALA A 166 -2.10 -4.57 -5.81
C ALA A 166 -3.40 -3.94 -6.31
N ASN A 167 -3.36 -2.62 -6.51
CA ASN A 167 -4.38 -1.88 -7.21
C ASN A 167 -3.72 -1.10 -8.34
N THR A 168 -4.24 -1.24 -9.55
CA THR A 168 -3.68 -0.59 -10.73
C THR A 168 -4.71 0.23 -11.48
N VAL A 169 -4.27 1.38 -11.96
CA VAL A 169 -4.98 2.16 -12.97
C VAL A 169 -4.21 1.95 -14.27
N ALA A 170 -4.87 1.38 -15.27
CA ALA A 170 -4.24 0.86 -16.48
C ALA A 170 -3.22 1.85 -17.08
N GLY A 171 -1.95 1.45 -17.09
CA GLY A 171 -0.84 2.22 -17.67
C GLY A 171 -0.42 3.48 -16.89
N LYS A 172 -1.07 3.80 -15.77
CA LYS A 172 -0.90 5.07 -15.05
C LYS A 172 -0.38 4.89 -13.63
N ILE A 173 -1.03 4.06 -12.83
CA ILE A 173 -0.70 3.88 -11.41
C ILE A 173 -0.57 2.39 -11.07
N CYS A 174 0.41 2.07 -10.22
CA CYS A 174 0.48 0.80 -9.49
C CYS A 174 0.69 1.08 -8.00
N SER A 175 -0.29 0.73 -7.19
CA SER A 175 -0.19 0.73 -5.72
C SER A 175 -0.11 -0.72 -5.25
N ALA A 176 0.82 -1.04 -4.35
CA ALA A 176 0.99 -2.38 -3.85
C ALA A 176 1.32 -2.40 -2.35
N VAL A 177 0.74 -3.37 -1.64
CA VAL A 177 1.05 -3.68 -0.25
C VAL A 177 1.45 -5.15 -0.14
N VAL A 178 2.67 -5.41 0.31
CA VAL A 178 3.18 -6.77 0.58
C VAL A 178 3.21 -6.98 2.09
N SER A 179 2.52 -8.02 2.57
CA SER A 179 2.40 -8.38 3.98
C SER A 179 3.11 -9.70 4.24
N VAL A 180 4.10 -9.68 5.14
CA VAL A 180 4.82 -10.88 5.57
C VAL A 180 4.40 -11.23 6.98
N THR A 181 3.42 -12.12 7.11
CA THR A 181 2.98 -12.68 8.39
C THR A 181 4.00 -13.69 8.94
N ASN A 182 3.84 -14.10 10.21
CA ASN A 182 4.68 -15.16 10.79
C ASN A 182 4.59 -16.47 9.97
N ASP A 183 3.41 -16.80 9.44
CA ASP A 183 3.20 -17.99 8.60
C ASP A 183 3.98 -17.91 7.29
N ILE A 184 4.04 -16.72 6.68
CA ILE A 184 4.82 -16.51 5.45
C ILE A 184 6.31 -16.56 5.77
N ALA A 185 6.74 -15.87 6.83
CA ALA A 185 8.13 -15.84 7.28
C ALA A 185 8.68 -17.26 7.54
N SER A 186 7.90 -18.11 8.22
CA SER A 186 8.29 -19.50 8.49
C SER A 186 8.47 -20.36 7.23
N LYS A 187 7.77 -20.04 6.14
CA LYS A 187 7.92 -20.74 4.86
C LYS A 187 9.09 -20.21 4.04
N ILE A 188 9.42 -18.91 4.16
CA ILE A 188 10.57 -18.28 3.50
C ILE A 188 11.87 -18.86 4.07
N CYS A 189 11.96 -18.95 5.39
CA CYS A 189 13.12 -19.49 6.10
C CYS A 189 12.63 -20.33 7.29
N PRO A 190 12.57 -21.66 7.15
CA PRO A 190 12.18 -22.55 8.24
C PRO A 190 13.27 -22.52 9.33
N SER A 191 13.11 -21.66 10.33
CA SER A 191 13.98 -21.64 11.51
C SER A 191 13.31 -22.35 12.69
N THR A 192 14.11 -23.06 13.48
CA THR A 192 13.69 -23.77 14.70
C THR A 192 13.55 -22.86 15.93
N GLU A 193 13.79 -21.55 15.79
CA GLU A 193 13.70 -20.58 16.88
C GLU A 193 12.61 -19.54 16.58
N HIS A 194 11.64 -19.43 17.50
CA HIS A 194 10.33 -18.83 17.24
C HIS A 194 10.15 -17.38 17.68
N LEU A 195 11.13 -16.76 18.36
CA LEU A 195 10.90 -15.46 19.01
C LEU A 195 11.53 -14.26 18.30
N HIS A 196 12.69 -14.41 17.65
CA HIS A 196 13.37 -13.31 16.96
C HIS A 196 13.93 -13.76 15.62
N PRO A 197 13.69 -13.01 14.52
CA PRO A 197 14.27 -13.35 13.23
C PRO A 197 15.80 -13.18 13.29
N SER A 198 16.54 -14.24 12.96
CA SER A 198 18.00 -14.16 12.79
C SER A 198 18.36 -13.20 11.65
N LYS A 199 19.63 -12.79 11.57
CA LYS A 199 20.11 -11.99 10.44
C LYS A 199 19.88 -12.69 9.10
N GLU A 200 20.06 -14.02 9.01
CA GLU A 200 19.75 -14.75 7.77
C GLU A 200 18.25 -14.76 7.47
N HIS A 201 17.42 -14.92 8.50
CA HIS A 201 15.97 -14.88 8.36
C HIS A 201 15.50 -13.53 7.81
N LEU A 202 16.03 -12.43 8.35
CA LEU A 202 15.71 -11.07 7.90
C LEU A 202 16.17 -10.80 6.47
N LYS A 203 17.34 -11.32 6.09
CA LYS A 203 17.84 -11.26 4.71
C LYS A 203 16.94 -12.04 3.75
N ALA A 204 16.45 -13.21 4.15
CA ALA A 204 15.53 -14.00 3.35
C ALA A 204 14.17 -13.29 3.17
N ILE A 205 13.63 -12.68 4.23
CA ILE A 205 12.42 -11.84 4.16
C ILE A 205 12.65 -10.65 3.23
N ALA A 206 13.77 -9.94 3.36
CA ALA A 206 14.07 -8.78 2.52
C ALA A 206 14.14 -9.15 1.02
N ARG A 207 14.77 -10.28 0.68
CA ARG A 207 14.81 -10.82 -0.68
C ARG A 207 13.42 -11.17 -1.20
N PHE A 208 12.60 -11.82 -0.37
CA PHE A 208 11.22 -12.13 -0.72
C PHE A 208 10.40 -10.87 -1.00
N CYS A 209 10.50 -9.86 -0.14
CA CYS A 209 9.82 -8.58 -0.36
C CYS A 209 10.28 -7.90 -1.66
N ALA A 210 11.59 -7.82 -1.89
CA ALA A 210 12.15 -7.24 -3.12
C ALA A 210 11.67 -8.00 -4.37
N PHE A 211 11.64 -9.34 -4.32
CA PHE A 211 11.09 -10.20 -5.37
C PHE A 211 9.61 -9.90 -5.64
N GLN A 212 8.77 -9.86 -4.61
CA GLN A 212 7.32 -9.62 -4.78
C GLN A 212 7.03 -8.24 -5.34
N LEU A 213 7.77 -7.22 -4.92
CA LEU A 213 7.64 -5.86 -5.46
C LEU A 213 8.08 -5.80 -6.93
N ALA A 214 9.23 -6.40 -7.27
CA ALA A 214 9.72 -6.47 -8.65
C ALA A 214 8.74 -7.19 -9.58
N LYS A 215 8.21 -8.32 -9.11
CA LYS A 215 7.17 -9.09 -9.80
C LYS A 215 5.93 -8.24 -10.01
N THR A 216 5.44 -7.56 -8.96
CA THR A 216 4.24 -6.72 -9.03
C THR A 216 4.39 -5.58 -10.04
N LEU A 217 5.55 -4.91 -10.06
CA LEU A 217 5.85 -3.88 -11.07
C LEU A 217 5.82 -4.49 -12.48
N THR A 218 6.56 -5.58 -12.69
CA THR A 218 6.70 -6.24 -14.00
C THR A 218 5.35 -6.74 -14.53
N ASP A 219 4.57 -7.42 -13.69
CA ASP A 219 3.25 -7.99 -14.04
C ASP A 219 2.25 -6.87 -14.41
N ASN A 220 2.48 -5.64 -13.93
CA ASN A 220 1.65 -4.47 -14.25
C ASN A 220 2.33 -3.50 -15.24
N SER A 221 3.41 -3.91 -15.90
CA SER A 221 4.16 -3.11 -16.88
C SER A 221 4.80 -1.83 -16.31
N PHE A 222 5.15 -1.80 -15.03
CA PHE A 222 5.94 -0.72 -14.40
C PHE A 222 7.41 -1.13 -14.23
N THR A 223 8.25 -0.12 -14.07
CA THR A 223 9.68 -0.25 -13.79
C THR A 223 10.02 0.42 -12.46
N TRP A 224 11.25 0.22 -11.97
CA TRP A 224 11.71 0.88 -10.75
C TRP A 224 11.85 2.41 -10.89
N ASP A 225 12.07 2.91 -12.11
CA ASP A 225 12.11 4.35 -12.39
C ASP A 225 10.73 5.01 -12.23
N ASP A 226 9.65 4.22 -12.31
CA ASP A 226 8.28 4.70 -12.10
C ASP A 226 7.91 4.79 -10.60
N VAL A 227 8.74 4.24 -9.69
CA VAL A 227 8.44 4.19 -8.26
C VAL A 227 8.62 5.57 -7.63
N THR A 228 7.54 6.13 -7.10
CA THR A 228 7.54 7.45 -6.43
C THR A 228 7.56 7.33 -4.91
N MET A 229 7.15 6.19 -4.37
CA MET A 229 7.20 5.92 -2.94
C MET A 229 7.44 4.43 -2.67
N LEU A 230 8.40 4.17 -1.78
CA LEU A 230 8.70 2.84 -1.26
C LEU A 230 9.00 2.93 0.24
N ARG A 231 8.24 2.18 1.03
CA ARG A 231 8.36 2.14 2.50
C ARG A 231 8.31 0.71 3.02
N PHE A 232 9.11 0.46 4.04
CA PHE A 232 9.11 -0.80 4.78
C PHE A 232 8.77 -0.53 6.24
N TYR A 233 7.66 -1.10 6.68
CA TYR A 233 7.18 -1.07 8.05
C TYR A 233 7.70 -2.31 8.77
N TYR A 234 8.37 -2.11 9.89
CA TYR A 234 8.88 -3.22 10.70
C TYR A 234 8.52 -3.02 12.17
N SER A 235 8.17 -4.12 12.84
CA SER A 235 7.80 -4.07 14.25
C SER A 235 9.03 -3.86 15.14
N VAL A 236 8.98 -2.82 15.99
CA VAL A 236 10.03 -2.55 17.00
C VAL A 236 10.03 -3.57 18.14
N GLU A 237 8.92 -4.29 18.35
CA GLU A 237 8.78 -5.29 19.41
C GLU A 237 9.70 -6.50 19.19
N ARG A 238 10.13 -6.72 17.94
CA ARG A 238 11.02 -7.84 17.57
C ARG A 238 12.50 -7.59 17.91
N ALA A 239 12.83 -6.45 18.53
CA ALA A 239 14.16 -6.09 19.04
C ALA A 239 15.31 -6.14 18.00
N VAL A 240 15.00 -5.96 16.72
CA VAL A 240 16.01 -5.88 15.65
C VAL A 240 16.43 -4.42 15.46
N ALA A 241 17.75 -4.18 15.47
CA ALA A 241 18.30 -2.84 15.25
C ALA A 241 18.02 -2.35 13.81
N ALA A 242 17.67 -1.06 13.67
CA ALA A 242 17.28 -0.47 12.40
C ALA A 242 18.37 -0.58 11.32
N ASP A 243 19.64 -0.55 11.70
CA ASP A 243 20.79 -0.71 10.79
C ASP A 243 20.87 -2.12 10.19
N VAL A 244 20.47 -3.14 10.95
CA VAL A 244 20.40 -4.53 10.49
C VAL A 244 19.29 -4.69 9.46
N VAL A 245 18.12 -4.11 9.73
CA VAL A 245 17.00 -4.08 8.78
C VAL A 245 17.40 -3.34 7.50
N SER A 246 17.97 -2.14 7.64
CA SER A 246 18.43 -1.33 6.50
C SER A 246 19.45 -2.04 5.64
N ARG A 247 20.43 -2.71 6.27
CA ARG A 247 21.44 -3.50 5.56
C ARG A 247 20.79 -4.67 4.81
N ALA A 248 19.88 -5.41 5.44
CA ALA A 248 19.21 -6.54 4.80
C ALA A 248 18.43 -6.13 3.55
N PHE A 249 17.65 -5.05 3.63
CA PHE A 249 16.94 -4.51 2.47
C PHE A 249 17.89 -3.95 1.41
N SER A 250 18.91 -3.18 1.81
CA SER A 250 19.89 -2.65 0.85
C SER A 250 20.61 -3.75 0.08
N GLU A 251 21.03 -4.82 0.76
CA GLU A 251 21.64 -6.00 0.13
C GLU A 251 20.66 -6.69 -0.82
N ALA A 252 19.40 -6.89 -0.41
CA ALA A 252 18.39 -7.53 -1.26
C ALA A 252 18.12 -6.72 -2.55
N PHE A 253 18.01 -5.39 -2.44
CA PHE A 253 17.83 -4.53 -3.61
C PHE A 253 19.07 -4.44 -4.49
N ALA A 254 20.27 -4.48 -3.91
CA ALA A 254 21.52 -4.54 -4.69
C ALA A 254 21.64 -5.85 -5.48
N GLU A 255 21.28 -6.99 -4.86
CA GLU A 255 21.25 -8.29 -5.52
C GLU A 255 20.22 -8.32 -6.66
N LEU A 256 19.03 -7.74 -6.45
CA LEU A 256 18.00 -7.59 -7.48
C LEU A 256 18.49 -6.71 -8.65
N GLY A 257 19.10 -5.57 -8.34
CA GLY A 257 19.63 -4.64 -9.35
C GLY A 257 20.75 -5.22 -10.19
N ALA A 258 21.65 -6.00 -9.59
CA ALA A 258 22.73 -6.67 -10.29
C ALA A 258 22.22 -7.71 -11.31
N ALA A 259 21.07 -8.34 -11.03
CA ALA A 259 20.45 -9.31 -11.93
C ALA A 259 19.64 -8.65 -13.07
N ASP A 260 19.01 -7.50 -12.80
CA ASP A 260 18.08 -6.86 -13.73
C ASP A 260 18.73 -5.76 -14.60
N GLY A 261 19.88 -5.22 -14.19
CA GLY A 261 20.58 -4.12 -14.90
C GLY A 261 19.81 -2.79 -14.93
N SER A 262 18.57 -2.76 -14.41
CA SER A 262 17.65 -1.62 -14.43
C SER A 262 17.75 -0.75 -13.18
N LEU A 263 18.12 -1.32 -12.02
CA LEU A 263 18.12 -0.63 -10.75
C LEU A 263 19.41 0.21 -10.59
N ARG A 264 19.36 1.51 -10.89
CA ARG A 264 20.46 2.43 -10.58
C ARG A 264 20.40 2.85 -9.11
N ILE A 265 21.08 2.11 -8.24
CA ILE A 265 21.25 2.50 -6.83
C ILE A 265 22.38 3.55 -6.73
N ASP A 266 22.07 4.82 -7.02
CA ASP A 266 23.02 5.91 -6.82
C ASP A 266 23.01 6.33 -5.33
N GLY A 267 23.81 5.64 -4.52
CA GLY A 267 24.29 6.05 -3.19
C GLY A 267 23.31 6.04 -2.00
N ALA A 268 22.03 6.41 -2.18
CA ALA A 268 21.02 6.44 -1.12
C ALA A 268 20.04 5.25 -1.25
N PRO A 269 19.52 4.70 -0.14
CA PRO A 269 18.51 3.65 -0.21
C PRO A 269 17.26 4.19 -0.91
N VAL A 270 16.74 3.44 -1.87
CA VAL A 270 15.55 3.77 -2.70
C VAL A 270 14.25 3.76 -1.85
N PHE A 271 14.36 3.60 -0.53
CA PHE A 271 13.25 3.32 0.37
C PHE A 271 13.40 3.98 1.73
N ASN A 272 12.27 4.11 2.42
CA ASN A 272 12.23 4.53 3.82
C ASN A 272 11.93 3.32 4.73
N LEU A 273 12.63 3.22 5.85
CA LEU A 273 12.28 2.30 6.93
C LEU A 273 11.44 3.03 7.98
N ILE A 274 10.32 2.42 8.36
CA ILE A 274 9.38 3.00 9.32
C ILE A 274 9.25 2.02 10.50
N PRO A 275 9.86 2.33 11.66
CA PRO A 275 9.62 1.57 12.88
C PRO A 275 8.19 1.79 13.37
N VAL A 276 7.47 0.72 13.63
CA VAL A 276 6.08 0.75 14.12
C VAL A 276 5.86 -0.29 15.22
N SER A 277 4.80 -0.15 16.00
CA SER A 277 4.41 -1.20 16.95
C SER A 277 3.86 -2.43 16.21
N GLY A 278 3.13 -2.19 15.12
CA GLY A 278 2.57 -3.21 14.25
C GLY A 278 2.12 -2.62 12.92
N SER A 279 2.02 -3.46 11.90
CA SER A 279 1.48 -3.10 10.60
C SER A 279 0.88 -4.32 9.91
N GLY A 280 0.05 -4.10 8.90
CA GLY A 280 -0.38 -5.17 8.02
C GLY A 280 -1.56 -4.81 7.12
N ARG A 281 -2.03 -5.80 6.36
CA ARG A 281 -3.19 -5.64 5.48
C ARG A 281 -4.54 -5.82 6.19
N SER A 282 -4.51 -6.34 7.41
CA SER A 282 -5.63 -6.46 8.33
C SER A 282 -5.40 -5.61 9.58
N ALA A 283 -6.47 -5.30 10.30
CA ALA A 283 -6.39 -4.53 11.53
C ALA A 283 -5.80 -5.33 12.71
N SER A 284 -5.44 -6.60 12.52
CA SER A 284 -4.59 -7.35 13.48
C SER A 284 -3.19 -6.75 13.61
N MET A 285 -2.64 -6.20 12.51
CA MET A 285 -1.36 -5.49 12.45
C MET A 285 -0.16 -6.30 13.01
N ASP A 286 -0.18 -7.61 12.84
CA ASP A 286 0.77 -8.57 13.42
C ASP A 286 1.85 -9.06 12.43
N ASP A 287 2.00 -8.37 11.29
CA ASP A 287 3.03 -8.68 10.30
C ASP A 287 4.44 -8.58 10.89
N VAL A 288 5.34 -9.41 10.37
CA VAL A 288 6.79 -9.29 10.60
C VAL A 288 7.32 -8.04 9.90
N VAL A 289 6.95 -7.89 8.63
CA VAL A 289 7.28 -6.75 7.78
C VAL A 289 6.11 -6.48 6.84
N THR A 290 5.80 -5.21 6.62
CA THR A 290 4.87 -4.78 5.57
C THR A 290 5.57 -3.81 4.62
N CYS A 291 5.35 -3.94 3.32
CA CYS A 291 5.91 -3.07 2.30
C CYS A 291 4.78 -2.26 1.66
N GLU A 292 4.99 -0.96 1.47
CA GLU A 292 4.09 -0.06 0.74
C GLU A 292 4.86 0.48 -0.47
N LEU A 293 4.28 0.31 -1.66
CA LEU A 293 4.82 0.80 -2.92
C LEU A 293 3.76 1.58 -3.67
N LEU A 294 4.17 2.72 -4.21
CA LEU A 294 3.43 3.47 -5.21
C LEU A 294 4.34 3.78 -6.40
N ALA A 295 3.91 3.40 -7.58
CA ALA A 295 4.52 3.74 -8.85
C ALA A 295 3.53 4.49 -9.73
N SER A 296 4.03 5.47 -10.49
CA SER A 296 3.24 6.29 -11.38
C SER A 296 4.01 6.63 -12.65
N LYS A 297 3.34 6.50 -13.80
CA LYS A 297 3.85 6.99 -15.08
C LYS A 297 3.25 8.36 -15.38
N ALA A 298 4.08 9.25 -15.93
CA ALA A 298 3.61 10.51 -16.51
C ALA A 298 2.75 10.22 -17.74
#